data_AF-A0A952MFH2-F1
#
_entry.id   AF-A0A952MFH2-F1
#
_cell.length_a   1.000
_cell.length_b   1.000
_cell.length_c   1.000
_cell.angle_alpha   90.00
_cell.angle_beta   90.00
_cell.angle_gamma   90.00
#
_symmetry.space_group_name_H-M   'P 1'
#
loop_
_entity.id
_entity.type
_entity.pdbx_description
1 polymer ?
#
loop_
_entity_poly.entity_id
_entity_poly.type
_entity_poly.pdbx_seq_one_letter_code
_entity_poly.pdbx_strand_id
1 'polypeptide(L)'
;MHIFFKIFLLFSFSFYTAGNLVAQVTVSGTVYDESKKNYVENVLVQSSSGKFTTSDTLGNYKIAVAENDSLVFIYKDKPTQKFAVAQIPNLQHFDISLHIKVKSKYSTLKEVVVVTKSYQQDSVENRELYADFYNYRKPTIRTSVSPNGAVGADLDEIINLFRFKRNKRMLAFRNRLEKQEQDKYVAWRFNKKFVGRITQLKGEELDSFMVRYLPTYEFASTADEVSFNRYILNSSYAFKFLWENKQNQRNPAKKEN
;
A
#
# COMPACT_ATOMS: atom_id res chain seq x y z
N MET A 1 39.66 57.24 -58.64
CA MET A 1 39.25 55.84 -58.87
C MET A 1 39.86 54.82 -57.90
N HIS A 2 41.12 54.95 -57.46
CA HIS A 2 41.78 53.93 -56.63
C HIS A 2 41.23 53.75 -55.20
N ILE A 3 40.63 54.78 -54.59
CA ILE A 3 40.04 54.70 -53.24
C ILE A 3 38.72 53.90 -53.23
N PHE A 4 37.86 54.12 -54.22
CA PHE A 4 36.62 53.35 -54.38
C PHE A 4 36.89 51.86 -54.67
N PHE A 5 37.96 51.56 -55.42
CA PHE A 5 38.36 50.18 -55.68
C PHE A 5 38.89 49.47 -54.42
N LYS A 6 39.64 50.18 -53.55
CA LYS A 6 40.11 49.63 -52.26
C LYS A 6 38.97 49.39 -51.27
N ILE A 7 37.97 50.27 -51.24
CA ILE A 7 36.77 50.10 -50.39
C ILE A 7 35.92 48.91 -50.86
N PHE A 8 35.80 48.71 -52.18
CA PHE A 8 35.09 47.55 -52.74
C PHE A 8 35.80 46.23 -52.41
N LEU A 9 37.13 46.21 -52.42
CA LEU A 9 37.93 45.02 -52.10
C LEU A 9 37.89 44.68 -50.59
N LEU A 10 37.82 45.69 -49.71
CA LEU A 10 37.61 45.49 -48.26
C LEU A 10 36.20 44.96 -47.94
N PHE A 11 35.17 45.40 -48.67
CA PHE A 11 33.81 44.87 -48.52
C PHE A 11 33.67 43.43 -49.04
N SER A 12 34.36 43.07 -50.13
CA SER A 12 34.33 41.68 -50.64
C SER A 12 35.10 40.71 -49.73
N PHE A 13 36.19 41.14 -49.10
CA PHE A 13 36.95 40.32 -48.16
C PHE A 13 36.18 40.04 -46.85
N SER A 14 35.35 41.00 -46.40
CA SER A 14 34.49 40.81 -45.21
C SER A 14 33.37 39.78 -45.43
N PHE A 15 32.90 39.60 -46.67
CA PHE A 15 31.84 38.64 -47.01
C PHE A 15 32.30 37.18 -47.13
N TYR A 16 33.62 36.91 -47.24
CA TYR A 16 34.16 35.55 -47.37
C TYR A 16 34.37 34.82 -46.03
N THR A 17 34.03 35.44 -44.90
CA THR A 17 34.18 34.84 -43.56
C THR A 17 32.87 34.41 -42.92
N ALA A 18 31.82 34.17 -43.72
CA ALA A 18 30.63 33.46 -43.26
C ALA A 18 30.94 31.97 -43.09
N GLY A 19 31.61 31.61 -41.98
CA GLY A 19 31.75 30.23 -41.57
C GLY A 19 30.37 29.60 -41.36
N ASN A 20 30.19 28.35 -41.79
CA ASN A 20 28.99 27.57 -41.54
C ASN A 20 28.78 27.41 -40.03
N LEU A 21 27.88 28.20 -39.44
CA LEU A 21 27.40 27.99 -38.08
C LEU A 21 26.49 26.75 -38.08
N VAL A 22 27.06 25.59 -37.79
CA VAL A 22 26.26 24.39 -37.52
C VAL A 22 25.55 24.60 -36.18
N ALA A 23 24.22 24.66 -36.22
CA ALA A 23 23.40 24.78 -35.01
C ALA A 23 23.69 23.58 -34.09
N GLN A 24 24.08 23.87 -32.85
CA GLN A 24 24.30 22.85 -31.83
C GLN A 24 22.99 22.62 -31.06
N VAL A 25 22.58 21.36 -30.96
CA VAL A 25 21.45 20.94 -30.16
C VAL A 25 21.94 20.32 -28.86
N THR A 26 21.16 20.49 -27.79
CA THR A 26 21.48 19.90 -26.50
C THR A 26 20.64 18.66 -26.29
N VAL A 27 21.32 17.53 -26.09
CA VAL A 27 20.70 16.26 -25.70
C VAL A 27 20.86 16.06 -24.21
N SER A 28 19.78 15.77 -23.51
CA SER A 28 19.76 15.42 -22.10
C SER A 28 18.79 14.29 -21.81
N GLY A 29 19.04 13.58 -20.72
CA GLY A 29 18.18 12.51 -20.23
C GLY A 29 18.83 11.78 -19.07
N THR A 30 18.28 10.63 -18.73
CA THR A 30 18.74 9.81 -17.60
C THR A 30 19.09 8.40 -18.06
N VAL A 31 20.17 7.84 -17.50
CA VAL A 31 20.61 6.47 -17.76
C VAL A 31 20.15 5.54 -16.64
N TYR A 32 19.45 4.49 -17.03
CA TYR A 32 18.89 3.48 -16.16
C TYR A 32 19.53 2.10 -16.37
N ASP A 33 19.36 1.24 -15.37
CA ASP A 33 19.66 -0.18 -15.46
C ASP A 33 18.61 -0.93 -16.31
N GLU A 34 18.82 -2.24 -16.48
CA GLU A 34 17.90 -3.11 -17.25
C GLU A 34 16.47 -3.08 -16.69
N SER A 35 16.33 -2.88 -15.37
CA SER A 35 15.03 -2.87 -14.69
C SER A 35 14.29 -1.53 -14.80
N LYS A 36 14.93 -0.48 -15.33
CA LYS A 36 14.44 0.92 -15.36
C LYS A 36 14.13 1.51 -13.98
N LYS A 37 14.65 0.90 -12.91
CA LYS A 37 14.40 1.34 -11.52
C LYS A 37 15.62 2.01 -10.91
N ASN A 38 16.82 1.55 -11.29
CA ASN A 38 18.05 2.06 -10.73
C ASN A 38 18.74 2.98 -11.75
N TYR A 39 19.28 4.08 -11.27
CA TYR A 39 20.11 4.99 -12.05
C TYR A 39 21.52 4.42 -12.23
N VAL A 40 22.16 4.78 -13.34
CA VAL A 40 23.54 4.37 -13.65
C VAL A 40 24.43 5.61 -13.72
N GLU A 41 25.29 5.76 -12.71
CA GLU A 41 26.32 6.80 -12.67
C GLU A 41 27.56 6.42 -13.49
N ASN A 42 28.37 7.43 -13.84
CA ASN A 42 29.66 7.26 -14.52
C ASN A 42 29.56 6.60 -15.90
N VAL A 43 28.46 6.83 -16.61
CA VAL A 43 28.28 6.41 -18.01
C VAL A 43 28.88 7.49 -18.90
N LEU A 44 29.87 7.12 -19.72
CA LEU A 44 30.46 8.02 -20.69
C LEU A 44 29.54 8.13 -21.91
N VAL A 45 29.07 9.34 -22.19
CA VAL A 45 28.26 9.65 -23.37
C VAL A 45 29.17 10.32 -24.38
N GLN A 46 29.41 9.66 -25.51
CA GLN A 46 30.33 10.11 -26.54
C GLN A 46 29.61 10.39 -27.85
N SER A 47 29.93 11.51 -28.49
CA SER A 47 29.48 11.88 -29.83
C SER A 47 30.47 11.43 -30.90
N SER A 48 29.99 11.14 -32.11
CA SER A 48 30.81 10.94 -33.31
C SER A 48 31.76 12.12 -33.61
N SER A 49 31.39 13.35 -33.22
CA SER A 49 32.24 14.54 -33.36
C SER A 49 33.36 14.65 -32.30
N GLY A 50 33.48 13.68 -31.39
CA GLY A 50 34.51 13.63 -30.35
C GLY A 50 34.15 14.37 -29.05
N LYS A 51 32.97 15.02 -28.98
CA LYS A 51 32.45 15.58 -27.73
C LYS A 51 32.03 14.46 -26.77
N PHE A 52 32.23 14.66 -25.47
CA PHE A 52 31.81 13.69 -24.46
C PHE A 52 31.33 14.36 -23.17
N THR A 53 30.51 13.63 -22.41
CA THR A 53 30.05 13.98 -21.06
C THR A 53 29.91 12.70 -20.24
N THR A 54 29.71 12.81 -18.93
CA THR A 54 29.53 11.66 -18.04
C THR A 54 28.23 11.81 -17.26
N SER A 55 27.52 10.71 -17.00
CA SER A 55 26.33 10.73 -16.15
C SER A 55 26.66 10.98 -14.67
N ASP A 56 25.82 11.78 -14.01
CA ASP A 56 25.93 12.09 -12.58
C ASP A 56 25.48 10.91 -11.68
N THR A 57 25.46 11.10 -10.36
CA THR A 57 25.03 10.09 -9.36
C THR A 57 23.56 9.69 -9.48
N LEU A 58 22.74 10.53 -10.14
CA LEU A 58 21.34 10.28 -10.46
C LEU A 58 21.16 9.78 -11.90
N GLY A 59 22.25 9.46 -12.59
CA GLY A 59 22.26 8.96 -13.96
C GLY A 59 21.95 10.03 -15.01
N ASN A 60 21.83 11.32 -14.66
CA ASN A 60 21.53 12.37 -15.61
C ASN A 60 22.76 12.74 -16.42
N TYR A 61 22.57 13.04 -17.70
CA TYR A 61 23.61 13.54 -18.58
C TYR A 61 23.09 14.69 -19.44
N LYS A 62 24.02 15.53 -19.91
CA LYS A 62 23.72 16.64 -20.83
C LYS A 62 24.91 16.89 -21.74
N ILE A 63 24.68 16.91 -23.06
CA ILE A 63 25.72 17.08 -24.07
C ILE A 63 25.22 17.97 -25.23
N ALA A 64 26.05 18.91 -25.67
CA ALA A 64 25.76 19.77 -26.82
C ALA A 64 26.43 19.21 -28.08
N VAL A 65 25.65 18.72 -29.04
CA VAL A 65 26.10 18.00 -30.25
C VAL A 65 25.48 18.60 -31.51
N ALA A 66 25.99 18.25 -32.68
CA ALA A 66 25.34 18.63 -33.94
C ALA A 66 24.18 17.66 -34.25
N GLU A 67 23.18 18.10 -35.02
CA GLU A 67 22.03 17.24 -35.37
C GLU A 67 22.41 16.01 -36.20
N ASN A 68 23.52 16.09 -36.95
CA ASN A 68 24.07 15.01 -37.77
C ASN A 68 24.98 14.04 -36.98
N ASP A 69 25.22 14.30 -35.69
CA ASP A 69 26.03 13.41 -34.86
C ASP A 69 25.27 12.14 -34.45
N SER A 70 26.02 11.17 -33.92
CA SER A 70 25.45 10.02 -33.22
C SER A 70 26.06 9.90 -31.84
N LEU A 71 25.26 9.46 -30.88
CA LEU A 71 25.65 9.25 -29.49
C LEU A 71 25.88 7.77 -29.20
N VAL A 72 26.90 7.48 -28.39
CA VAL A 72 27.19 6.15 -27.83
C VAL A 72 27.30 6.30 -26.32
N PHE A 73 26.70 5.36 -25.59
CA PHE A 73 26.80 5.29 -24.13
C PHE A 73 27.77 4.15 -23.80
N ILE A 74 28.82 4.45 -23.05
CA ILE A 74 29.88 3.51 -22.70
C ILE A 74 29.92 3.40 -21.19
N TYR A 75 29.72 2.18 -20.70
CA TYR A 75 29.83 1.88 -19.27
C TYR A 75 30.81 0.73 -19.07
N LYS A 76 31.92 0.98 -18.36
CA LYS A 76 32.98 -0.02 -18.11
C LYS A 76 33.44 -0.73 -19.39
N ASP A 77 33.84 0.06 -20.38
CA ASP A 77 34.32 -0.40 -21.70
C ASP A 77 33.31 -1.18 -22.54
N LYS A 78 32.02 -1.13 -22.18
CA LYS A 78 30.92 -1.71 -22.96
C LYS A 78 30.11 -0.61 -23.65
N PRO A 79 30.29 -0.39 -24.96
CA PRO A 79 29.51 0.58 -25.71
C PRO A 79 28.11 0.06 -26.05
N THR A 80 27.13 0.95 -26.09
CA THR A 80 25.82 0.68 -26.71
C THR A 80 25.87 0.80 -28.23
N GLN A 81 24.74 0.50 -28.88
CA GLN A 81 24.52 0.95 -30.26
C GLN A 81 24.63 2.48 -30.38
N LYS A 82 24.91 2.95 -31.59
CA LYS A 82 24.88 4.37 -31.95
C LYS A 82 23.45 4.86 -32.08
N PHE A 83 23.15 6.00 -31.47
CA PHE A 83 21.86 6.69 -31.60
C PHE A 83 22.05 7.96 -32.42
N ALA A 84 21.48 8.00 -33.63
CA ALA A 84 21.55 9.20 -34.46
C ALA A 84 20.73 10.32 -33.82
N VAL A 85 21.32 11.50 -33.60
CA VAL A 85 20.66 12.63 -32.92
C VAL A 85 19.39 13.05 -33.67
N ALA A 86 19.44 13.07 -35.00
CA ALA A 86 18.29 13.36 -35.85
C ALA A 86 17.09 12.39 -35.69
N GLN A 87 17.29 11.18 -35.14
CA GLN A 87 16.23 10.18 -34.94
C GLN A 87 15.64 10.23 -33.52
N ILE A 88 16.17 11.05 -32.63
CA ILE A 88 15.70 11.16 -31.24
C ILE A 88 14.44 12.02 -31.20
N PRO A 89 13.27 11.50 -30.77
CA PRO A 89 12.02 12.27 -30.78
C PRO A 89 12.02 13.44 -29.79
N ASN A 90 12.66 13.27 -28.63
CA ASN A 90 12.77 14.29 -27.59
C ASN A 90 14.21 14.40 -27.10
N LEU A 91 14.90 15.42 -27.58
CA LEU A 91 16.31 15.67 -27.24
C LEU A 91 16.49 16.01 -25.76
N GLN A 92 15.50 16.60 -25.08
CA GLN A 92 15.65 17.00 -23.68
C GLN A 92 15.33 15.88 -22.68
N HIS A 93 14.68 14.80 -23.13
CA HIS A 93 14.27 13.67 -22.31
C HIS A 93 14.60 12.34 -23.01
N PHE A 94 15.87 12.19 -23.39
CA PHE A 94 16.37 10.99 -24.05
C PHE A 94 16.90 9.99 -23.01
N ASP A 95 15.98 9.22 -22.44
CA ASP A 95 16.30 8.23 -21.41
C ASP A 95 16.77 6.92 -22.02
N ILE A 96 17.89 6.37 -21.51
CA ILE A 96 18.50 5.13 -22.00
C ILE A 96 18.54 4.09 -20.88
N SER A 97 18.23 2.84 -21.22
CA SER A 97 18.40 1.71 -20.31
C SER A 97 19.55 0.84 -20.80
N LEU A 98 20.57 0.68 -19.96
CA LEU A 98 21.69 -0.20 -20.24
C LEU A 98 21.33 -1.63 -19.79
N HIS A 99 21.71 -2.64 -20.58
CA HIS A 99 21.50 -4.04 -20.23
C HIS A 99 22.51 -4.52 -19.18
N ILE A 100 22.48 -3.88 -18.01
CA ILE A 100 23.29 -4.15 -16.83
C ILE A 100 22.39 -4.18 -15.61
N LYS A 101 22.78 -4.97 -14.61
CA LYS A 101 22.13 -5.00 -13.30
C LYS A 101 23.00 -4.22 -12.32
N VAL A 102 22.60 -2.99 -12.02
CA VAL A 102 23.27 -2.20 -10.98
C VAL A 102 22.80 -2.72 -9.62
N LYS A 103 23.73 -3.17 -8.78
CA LYS A 103 23.43 -3.49 -7.38
C LYS A 103 23.22 -2.17 -6.64
N SER A 104 21.99 -1.68 -6.64
CA SER A 104 21.61 -0.56 -5.78
C SER A 104 21.80 -0.93 -4.31
N LYS A 105 22.27 0.03 -3.51
CA LYS A 105 22.33 -0.09 -2.04
C LYS A 105 20.93 -0.31 -1.44
N TYR A 106 19.89 0.08 -2.17
CA TYR A 106 18.50 0.02 -1.74
C TYR A 106 17.75 -1.09 -2.48
N SER A 107 17.07 -1.96 -1.75
CA SER A 107 16.17 -2.98 -2.29
C SER A 107 14.73 -2.50 -2.12
N THR A 108 13.90 -2.63 -3.16
CA THR A 108 12.46 -2.35 -3.03
C THR A 108 11.81 -3.45 -2.20
N LEU A 109 10.94 -3.07 -1.25
CA LEU A 109 10.17 -4.05 -0.48
C LEU A 109 9.26 -4.83 -1.43
N LYS A 110 9.07 -6.12 -1.13
CA LYS A 110 8.10 -6.93 -1.87
C LYS A 110 6.69 -6.38 -1.65
N GLU A 111 5.91 -6.33 -2.71
CA GLU A 111 4.49 -6.01 -2.62
C GLU A 111 3.78 -7.04 -1.73
N VAL A 112 2.98 -6.54 -0.79
CA VAL A 112 2.16 -7.37 0.09
C VAL A 112 0.71 -7.23 -0.35
N VAL A 113 0.16 -8.31 -0.90
CA VAL A 113 -1.26 -8.38 -1.28
C VAL A 113 -2.06 -8.88 -0.08
N VAL A 114 -2.97 -8.04 0.42
CA VAL A 114 -3.87 -8.40 1.52
C VAL A 114 -5.17 -8.94 0.94
N VAL A 115 -5.44 -10.23 1.18
CA VAL A 115 -6.72 -10.87 0.82
C VAL A 115 -7.63 -10.88 2.04
N THR A 116 -8.85 -10.37 1.88
CA THR A 116 -9.86 -10.38 2.94
C THR A 116 -10.51 -11.77 3.03
N LYS A 117 -10.41 -12.42 4.19
CA LYS A 117 -11.09 -13.68 4.49
C LYS A 117 -12.56 -13.46 4.85
N SER A 118 -13.41 -14.46 4.64
CA SER A 118 -14.78 -14.42 5.16
C SER A 118 -14.77 -14.59 6.69
N TYR A 119 -15.83 -14.11 7.36
CA TYR A 119 -15.96 -14.31 8.82
C TYR A 119 -15.88 -15.79 9.21
N GLN A 120 -16.50 -16.68 8.43
CA GLN A 120 -16.49 -18.12 8.70
C GLN A 120 -15.08 -18.69 8.63
N GLN A 121 -14.31 -18.32 7.60
CA GLN A 121 -12.92 -18.75 7.45
C GLN A 121 -12.03 -18.24 8.59
N ASP A 122 -12.14 -16.94 8.93
CA ASP A 122 -11.39 -16.33 10.03
C ASP A 122 -11.74 -16.99 11.38
N SER A 123 -13.01 -17.34 11.59
CA SER A 123 -13.46 -18.02 12.82
C SER A 123 -12.90 -19.43 12.93
N VAL A 124 -12.99 -20.24 11.86
CA VAL A 124 -12.45 -21.62 11.84
C VAL A 124 -10.94 -21.61 12.05
N GLU A 125 -10.22 -20.77 11.33
CA GLU A 125 -8.76 -20.64 11.47
C GLU A 125 -8.37 -20.19 12.89
N ASN A 126 -9.12 -19.26 13.49
CA ASN A 126 -8.88 -18.83 14.87
C ASN A 126 -9.13 -19.97 15.86
N ARG A 127 -10.16 -20.81 15.64
CA ARG A 127 -10.46 -22.01 16.45
C ARG A 127 -9.35 -23.05 16.35
N GLU A 128 -8.79 -23.25 15.16
CA GLU A 128 -7.66 -24.15 14.92
C GLU A 128 -6.36 -23.63 15.55
N LEU A 129 -6.03 -22.36 15.32
CA LEU A 129 -4.81 -21.72 15.82
C LEU A 129 -4.74 -21.73 17.35
N TYR A 130 -5.88 -21.55 18.03
CA TYR A 130 -5.97 -21.54 19.49
C TYR A 130 -6.68 -22.78 20.06
N ALA A 131 -6.64 -23.91 19.35
CA ALA A 131 -7.31 -25.14 19.76
C ALA A 131 -6.98 -25.56 21.20
N ASP A 132 -5.72 -25.41 21.63
CA ASP A 132 -5.25 -25.71 22.99
C ASP A 132 -5.97 -24.89 24.07
N PHE A 133 -6.35 -23.65 23.74
CA PHE A 133 -7.04 -22.74 24.66
C PHE A 133 -8.56 -22.93 24.62
N TYR A 134 -9.13 -23.20 23.44
CA TYR A 134 -10.57 -23.50 23.32
C TYR A 134 -10.93 -24.83 23.98
N ASN A 135 -10.10 -25.85 23.78
CA ASN A 135 -10.27 -27.18 24.35
C ASN A 135 -9.79 -27.27 25.80
N TYR A 136 -9.25 -26.19 26.37
CA TYR A 136 -8.82 -26.15 27.75
C TYR A 136 -10.01 -26.43 28.69
N ARG A 137 -9.89 -27.53 29.44
CA ARG A 137 -10.79 -27.88 30.53
C ARG A 137 -10.04 -27.65 31.84
N LYS A 138 -10.74 -27.09 32.83
CA LYS A 138 -10.18 -26.97 34.18
C LYS A 138 -9.81 -28.38 34.64
N PRO A 139 -8.57 -28.62 35.13
CA PRO A 139 -8.22 -29.89 35.73
C PRO A 139 -9.25 -30.21 36.82
N THR A 140 -9.79 -31.42 36.80
CA THR A 140 -10.69 -31.96 37.82
C THR A 140 -10.10 -33.28 38.26
N ILE A 141 -10.18 -33.60 39.55
CA ILE A 141 -9.73 -34.91 40.04
C ILE A 141 -10.62 -35.97 39.40
N ARG A 142 -10.10 -36.67 38.37
CA ARG A 142 -10.72 -37.87 37.82
C ARG A 142 -9.90 -39.05 38.31
N THR A 143 -10.58 -40.08 38.80
CA THR A 143 -9.95 -41.39 39.03
C THR A 143 -9.63 -42.00 37.66
N SER A 144 -8.39 -41.86 37.20
CA SER A 144 -7.91 -42.59 36.03
C SER A 144 -7.36 -43.95 36.47
N VAL A 145 -7.59 -44.97 35.64
CA VAL A 145 -6.96 -46.28 35.81
C VAL A 145 -5.67 -46.20 35.00
N SER A 146 -4.52 -46.22 35.67
CA SER A 146 -3.22 -46.31 35.00
C SER A 146 -3.16 -47.60 34.17
N PRO A 147 -2.43 -47.66 33.03
CA PRO A 147 -2.27 -48.88 32.22
C PRO A 147 -1.82 -50.12 33.02
N ASN A 148 -1.23 -49.92 34.20
CA ASN A 148 -0.81 -50.97 35.13
C ASN A 148 -1.86 -51.34 36.20
N GLY A 149 -3.13 -50.92 36.05
CA GLY A 149 -4.22 -51.32 36.95
C GLY A 149 -4.22 -50.65 38.34
N ALA A 150 -3.28 -49.73 38.60
CA ALA A 150 -3.28 -48.93 39.82
C ALA A 150 -4.32 -47.80 39.74
N VAL A 151 -5.25 -47.78 40.70
CA VAL A 151 -6.21 -46.69 40.89
C VAL A 151 -5.49 -45.53 41.57
N GLY A 152 -4.97 -44.59 40.77
CA GLY A 152 -4.25 -43.42 41.27
C GLY A 152 -4.62 -42.22 40.42
N ALA A 153 -5.00 -41.12 41.06
CA ALA A 153 -5.24 -39.87 40.37
C ALA A 153 -3.97 -39.45 39.61
N ASP A 154 -4.13 -39.01 38.36
CA ASP A 154 -3.04 -38.61 37.48
C ASP A 154 -2.21 -37.49 38.16
N LEU A 155 -0.93 -37.76 38.44
CA LEU A 155 -0.06 -36.86 39.20
C LEU A 155 0.07 -35.50 38.51
N ASP A 156 0.02 -35.48 37.18
CA ASP A 156 0.06 -34.25 36.38
C ASP A 156 -1.24 -33.44 36.50
N GLU A 157 -2.41 -34.08 36.59
CA GLU A 157 -3.69 -33.40 36.86
C GLU A 157 -3.70 -32.79 38.27
N ILE A 158 -3.16 -33.52 39.26
CA ILE A 158 -3.00 -33.02 40.63
C ILE A 158 -2.07 -31.81 40.67
N ILE A 159 -0.90 -31.87 40.01
CA ILE A 159 0.02 -30.74 39.94
C ILE A 159 -0.65 -29.53 39.25
N ASN A 160 -1.41 -29.77 38.18
CA ASN A 160 -2.10 -28.69 37.48
C ASN A 160 -3.29 -28.12 38.28
N LEU A 161 -3.91 -28.87 39.19
CA LEU A 161 -4.94 -28.34 40.11
C LEU A 161 -4.40 -27.22 41.00
N PHE A 162 -3.16 -27.36 41.49
CA PHE A 162 -2.53 -26.37 42.37
C PHE A 162 -1.93 -25.16 41.62
N ARG A 163 -1.93 -25.17 40.28
CA ARG A 163 -1.45 -24.05 39.44
C ARG A 163 -2.54 -22.99 39.22
N PHE A 164 -3.11 -22.49 40.31
CA PHE A 164 -4.27 -21.57 40.29
C PHE A 164 -4.08 -20.33 39.39
N LYS A 165 -2.91 -19.68 39.44
CA LYS A 165 -2.61 -18.48 38.64
C LYS A 165 -2.59 -18.76 37.14
N ARG A 166 -2.02 -19.90 36.73
CA ARG A 166 -1.98 -20.33 35.32
C ARG A 166 -3.39 -20.66 34.85
N ASN A 167 -4.13 -21.47 35.61
CA ASN A 167 -5.48 -21.89 35.25
C ASN A 167 -6.42 -20.70 35.10
N LYS A 168 -6.32 -19.70 35.98
CA LYS A 168 -7.08 -18.44 35.89
C LYS A 168 -6.74 -17.66 34.61
N ARG A 169 -5.45 -17.58 34.24
CA ARG A 169 -5.01 -16.91 33.00
C ARG A 169 -5.52 -17.62 31.75
N MET A 170 -5.44 -18.96 31.72
CA MET A 170 -5.94 -19.78 30.61
C MET A 170 -7.45 -19.60 30.42
N LEU A 171 -8.22 -19.68 31.50
CA LEU A 171 -9.66 -19.46 31.47
C LEU A 171 -10.02 -18.04 31.01
N ALA A 172 -9.32 -17.03 31.53
CA ALA A 172 -9.54 -15.64 31.12
C ALA A 172 -9.23 -15.41 29.63
N PHE A 173 -8.19 -16.07 29.11
CA PHE A 173 -7.84 -16.02 27.69
C PHE A 173 -8.89 -16.72 26.82
N ARG A 174 -9.35 -17.91 27.22
CA ARG A 174 -10.44 -18.61 26.53
C ARG A 174 -11.71 -17.77 26.46
N ASN A 175 -12.14 -17.22 27.60
CA ASN A 175 -13.34 -16.36 27.65
C ASN A 175 -13.17 -15.10 26.77
N ARG A 176 -11.94 -14.55 26.68
CA ARG A 176 -11.65 -13.44 25.78
C ARG A 176 -11.78 -13.85 24.31
N LEU A 177 -11.24 -15.00 23.93
CA LEU A 177 -11.34 -15.54 22.57
C LEU A 177 -12.80 -15.78 22.16
N GLU A 178 -13.57 -16.42 23.04
CA GLU A 178 -15.02 -16.63 22.84
C GLU A 178 -15.77 -15.31 22.67
N LYS A 179 -15.50 -14.33 23.54
CA LYS A 179 -16.09 -13.00 23.42
C LYS A 179 -15.71 -12.31 22.10
N GLN A 180 -14.45 -12.40 21.69
CA GLN A 180 -13.99 -11.81 20.42
C GLN A 180 -14.70 -12.42 19.22
N GLU A 181 -14.90 -13.74 19.21
CA GLU A 181 -15.63 -14.42 18.15
C GLU A 181 -17.11 -14.02 18.10
N GLN A 182 -17.75 -13.88 19.27
CA GLN A 182 -19.12 -13.38 19.41
C GLN A 182 -19.25 -11.93 18.91
N ASP A 183 -18.35 -11.04 19.35
CA ASP A 183 -18.32 -9.64 18.95
C ASP A 183 -18.12 -9.51 17.43
N LYS A 184 -17.20 -10.32 16.86
CA LYS A 184 -16.98 -10.39 15.41
C LYS A 184 -18.21 -10.91 14.65
N TYR A 185 -18.90 -11.92 15.18
CA TYR A 185 -20.13 -12.45 14.59
C TYR A 185 -21.21 -11.36 14.50
N VAL A 186 -21.43 -10.65 15.61
CA VAL A 186 -22.38 -9.53 15.68
C VAL A 186 -21.98 -8.45 14.68
N ALA A 187 -20.71 -8.06 14.62
CA ALA A 187 -20.23 -7.04 13.68
C ALA A 187 -20.40 -7.45 12.21
N TRP A 188 -20.19 -8.74 11.90
CA TRP A 188 -20.40 -9.29 10.56
C TRP A 188 -21.87 -9.24 10.16
N ARG A 189 -22.78 -9.67 11.05
CA ARG A 189 -24.23 -9.70 10.78
C ARG A 189 -24.88 -8.31 10.82
N PHE A 190 -24.48 -7.48 11.78
CA PHE A 190 -24.89 -6.09 11.96
C PHE A 190 -23.88 -5.13 11.31
N ASN A 191 -23.62 -5.32 10.01
CA ASN A 191 -22.65 -4.52 9.26
C ASN A 191 -23.21 -3.12 8.94
N LYS A 192 -22.38 -2.08 9.05
CA LYS A 192 -22.72 -0.68 8.70
C LYS A 192 -23.41 -0.54 7.33
N LYS A 193 -22.95 -1.25 6.30
CA LYS A 193 -23.56 -1.20 4.96
C LYS A 193 -24.97 -1.77 4.94
N PHE A 194 -25.17 -2.89 5.64
CA PHE A 194 -26.46 -3.57 5.74
C PHE A 194 -27.47 -2.74 6.54
N VAL A 195 -27.05 -2.28 7.71
CA VAL A 195 -27.85 -1.42 8.59
C VAL A 195 -28.19 -0.10 7.91
N GLY A 196 -27.24 0.53 7.21
CA GLY A 196 -27.48 1.75 6.45
C GLY A 196 -28.52 1.56 5.34
N ARG A 197 -28.56 0.40 4.67
CA ARG A 197 -29.57 0.09 3.64
C ARG A 197 -30.97 -0.03 4.23
N ILE A 198 -31.12 -0.63 5.41
CA ILE A 198 -32.42 -0.82 6.06
C ILE A 198 -32.92 0.50 6.65
N THR A 199 -32.06 1.21 7.39
CA THR A 199 -32.45 2.38 8.19
C THR A 199 -32.44 3.70 7.41
N GLN A 200 -31.74 3.73 6.27
CA GLN A 200 -31.46 4.90 5.46
C GLN A 200 -30.67 6.01 6.20
N LEU A 201 -30.09 5.70 7.37
CA LEU A 201 -29.21 6.59 8.12
C LEU A 201 -27.85 6.72 7.43
N LYS A 202 -27.23 7.91 7.54
CA LYS A 202 -25.93 8.21 6.91
C LYS A 202 -25.01 8.95 7.87
N GLY A 203 -23.70 8.88 7.62
CA GLY A 203 -22.69 9.63 8.37
C GLY A 203 -22.71 9.36 9.89
N GLU A 204 -22.62 10.44 10.67
CA GLU A 204 -22.56 10.42 12.14
C GLU A 204 -23.81 9.77 12.78
N GLU A 205 -24.97 9.92 12.17
CA GLU A 205 -26.23 9.34 12.66
C GLU A 205 -26.17 7.82 12.63
N LEU A 206 -25.65 7.26 11.54
CA LEU A 206 -25.48 5.82 11.39
C LEU A 206 -24.43 5.29 12.38
N ASP A 207 -23.31 5.99 12.56
CA ASP A 207 -22.27 5.58 13.51
C ASP A 207 -22.79 5.59 14.96
N SER A 208 -23.56 6.62 15.32
CA SER A 208 -24.22 6.71 16.63
C SER A 208 -25.28 5.62 16.83
N PHE A 209 -26.06 5.30 15.79
CA PHE A 209 -27.03 4.21 15.81
C PHE A 209 -26.35 2.86 16.07
N MET A 210 -25.26 2.59 15.34
CA MET A 210 -24.54 1.33 15.40
C MET A 210 -24.00 1.03 16.81
N VAL A 211 -23.50 2.05 17.52
CA VAL A 211 -23.01 1.90 18.90
C VAL A 211 -24.15 1.72 19.89
N ARG A 212 -25.25 2.48 19.72
CA ARG A 212 -26.36 2.53 20.69
C ARG A 212 -27.27 1.30 20.62
N TYR A 213 -27.49 0.77 19.42
CA TYR A 213 -28.41 -0.33 19.15
C TYR A 213 -27.67 -1.59 18.67
N LEU A 214 -26.46 -1.82 19.19
CA LEU A 214 -25.72 -3.04 18.92
C LEU A 214 -26.48 -4.24 19.53
N PRO A 215 -26.90 -5.23 18.73
CA PRO A 215 -27.62 -6.39 19.26
C PRO A 215 -26.69 -7.28 20.07
N THR A 216 -27.26 -8.01 21.03
CA THR A 216 -26.53 -9.04 21.78
C THR A 216 -26.22 -10.23 20.86
N TYR A 217 -25.15 -10.96 21.18
CA TYR A 217 -24.78 -12.18 20.44
C TYR A 217 -25.91 -13.22 20.45
N GLU A 218 -26.58 -13.42 21.58
CA GLU A 218 -27.69 -14.37 21.70
C GLU A 218 -28.82 -14.04 20.73
N PHE A 219 -29.23 -12.78 20.64
CA PHE A 219 -30.25 -12.36 19.69
C PHE A 219 -29.76 -12.49 18.24
N ALA A 220 -28.54 -12.04 17.94
CA ALA A 220 -27.99 -12.08 16.59
C ALA A 220 -27.77 -13.51 16.06
N SER A 221 -27.52 -14.48 16.94
CA SER A 221 -27.29 -15.89 16.58
C SER A 221 -28.59 -16.66 16.42
N THR A 222 -29.61 -16.35 17.21
CA THR A 222 -30.89 -17.08 17.22
C THR A 222 -31.95 -16.48 16.31
N ALA A 223 -31.91 -15.16 16.07
CA ALA A 223 -32.93 -14.49 15.27
C ALA A 223 -32.89 -14.95 13.81
N ASP A 224 -34.07 -15.21 13.26
CA ASP A 224 -34.26 -15.32 11.82
C ASP A 224 -34.01 -13.97 11.12
N GLU A 225 -33.73 -14.00 9.82
CA GLU A 225 -33.47 -12.81 9.01
C GLU A 225 -34.61 -11.78 9.11
N VAL A 226 -35.87 -12.22 9.03
CA VAL A 226 -37.03 -11.32 9.10
C VAL A 226 -37.11 -10.63 10.46
N SER A 227 -36.92 -11.41 11.53
CA SER A 227 -36.97 -10.89 12.91
C SER A 227 -35.82 -9.93 13.19
N PHE A 228 -34.63 -10.23 12.66
CA PHE A 228 -33.46 -9.36 12.77
C PHE A 228 -33.66 -8.05 12.02
N ASN A 229 -34.18 -8.09 10.79
CA ASN A 229 -34.48 -6.89 10.00
C ASN A 229 -35.53 -6.01 10.68
N ARG A 230 -36.57 -6.63 11.25
CA ARG A 230 -37.60 -5.94 12.02
C ARG A 230 -37.03 -5.26 13.27
N TYR A 231 -36.10 -5.91 13.98
CA TYR A 231 -35.38 -5.29 15.10
C TYR A 231 -34.65 -4.03 14.64
N ILE A 232 -33.85 -4.11 13.57
CA ILE A 232 -33.10 -2.97 13.04
C ILE A 232 -34.04 -1.81 12.70
N LEU A 233 -35.15 -2.11 12.00
CA LEU A 233 -36.11 -1.11 11.58
C LEU A 233 -36.79 -0.43 12.79
N ASN A 234 -37.29 -1.21 13.75
CA ASN A 234 -37.93 -0.67 14.94
C ASN A 234 -36.97 0.17 15.79
N SER A 235 -35.74 -0.31 15.98
CA SER A 235 -34.68 0.44 16.65
C SER A 235 -34.35 1.74 15.92
N SER A 236 -34.40 1.76 14.59
CA SER A 236 -34.15 2.96 13.81
C SER A 236 -35.22 4.04 14.02
N TYR A 237 -36.48 3.66 14.17
CA TYR A 237 -37.56 4.61 14.50
C TYR A 237 -37.36 5.22 15.89
N ALA A 238 -37.05 4.38 16.89
CA ALA A 238 -36.73 4.85 18.24
C ALA A 238 -35.50 5.77 18.26
N PHE A 239 -34.47 5.44 17.47
CA PHE A 239 -33.28 6.28 17.34
C PHE A 239 -33.58 7.65 16.74
N LYS A 240 -34.32 7.71 15.62
CA LYS A 240 -34.65 8.98 14.95
C LYS A 240 -35.37 9.93 15.89
N PHE A 241 -36.36 9.45 16.62
CA PHE A 241 -37.07 10.25 17.63
C PHE A 241 -36.13 10.84 18.69
N LEU A 242 -35.23 10.03 19.25
CA LEU A 242 -34.26 10.49 20.26
C LEU A 242 -33.21 11.45 19.68
N TRP A 243 -32.78 11.19 18.45
CA TRP A 243 -31.78 11.99 17.75
C TRP A 243 -32.32 13.39 17.44
N GLU A 244 -33.52 13.50 16.87
CA GLU A 244 -34.20 14.77 16.58
C GLU A 244 -34.40 15.59 17.85
N ASN A 245 -34.85 14.97 18.94
CA ASN A 245 -35.01 15.66 20.23
C ASN A 245 -33.68 16.21 20.77
N LYS A 246 -32.60 15.43 20.66
CA LYS A 246 -31.25 15.88 21.06
C LYS A 246 -30.74 17.03 20.19
N GLN A 247 -31.02 17.01 18.89
CA GLN A 247 -30.64 18.11 17.99
C GLN A 247 -31.44 19.39 18.28
N ASN A 248 -32.74 19.25 18.55
CA ASN A 248 -33.61 20.37 18.94
C ASN A 248 -33.16 21.03 20.25
N GLN A 249 -32.71 20.24 21.24
CA GLN A 249 -32.16 20.78 22.49
C GLN A 249 -30.81 21.50 22.29
N ARG A 250 -30.02 21.07 21.30
CA ARG A 250 -28.74 21.72 20.96
C ARG A 250 -28.92 23.02 20.16
N ASN A 251 -30.06 23.22 19.52
CA ASN A 251 -30.32 24.38 18.65
C ASN A 251 -31.76 24.92 18.82
N PRO A 252 -32.08 25.59 19.95
CA PRO A 252 -33.44 26.01 20.26
C PRO A 252 -34.01 27.09 19.31
N ALA A 253 -33.14 27.83 18.61
CA ALA A 253 -33.52 28.97 17.75
C ALA A 253 -34.24 28.61 16.42
N LYS A 254 -34.45 27.32 16.11
CA LYS A 254 -35.16 26.88 14.89
C LYS A 254 -36.67 26.68 15.06
N LYS A 255 -37.22 26.85 16.27
CA LYS A 255 -38.64 26.61 16.56
C LYS A 255 -39.54 27.86 16.56
N GLU A 256 -38.99 29.06 16.37
CA GLU A 256 -39.73 30.32 16.47
C GLU A 256 -39.99 31.03 15.12
N ASN A 257 -39.82 30.36 13.98
CA ASN A 257 -40.26 30.86 12.67
C ASN A 257 -41.18 29.86 11.98
#